data_AF-S4NZC2-F1
#
_entry.id   AF-S4NZC2-F1
#
_cell.length_a   1.000
_cell.length_b   1.000
_cell.length_c   1.000
_cell.angle_alpha   90.00
_cell.angle_beta   90.00
_cell.angle_gamma   90.00
#
_symmetry.space_group_name_H-M   'P 1'
#
loop_
_entity.id
_entity.type
_entity.pdbx_description
1 polymer ?
#
loop_
_entity_poly.entity_id
_entity_poly.type
_entity_poly.pdbx_seq_one_letter_code
_entity_poly.pdbx_strand_id
1 'polypeptide(L)' 'NNLPFKLEKDQLDCPICKKTFLNFVSLNTHMNVHYPNHICDSCGKAFASKARLRGHMRTHEIGDFPCRY' A
#
# COMPACT_ATOMS: atom_id res chain seq x y z
N ASN A 1 -2.01 -0.60 9.27
CA ASN A 1 -2.50 -1.72 8.47
C ASN A 1 -3.85 -2.12 9.02
N ASN A 2 -4.91 -1.63 8.38
CA ASN A 2 -6.29 -2.00 8.63
C ASN A 2 -6.63 -3.16 7.71
N LEU A 3 -5.97 -4.30 7.92
CA LEU A 3 -6.39 -5.53 7.27
C LEU A 3 -7.61 -6.05 8.02
N PRO A 4 -8.66 -6.52 7.32
CA PRO A 4 -9.82 -7.13 7.96
C PRO A 4 -9.49 -8.49 8.62
N PHE A 5 -8.24 -8.96 8.46
CA PHE A 5 -7.71 -10.17 9.07
C PHE A 5 -6.29 -9.94 9.58
N LYS A 6 -5.87 -10.80 10.51
CA LYS A 6 -4.53 -10.77 11.10
C LYS A 6 -3.60 -11.66 10.28
N LEU A 7 -2.51 -11.09 9.78
CA LEU A 7 -1.41 -11.88 9.21
C LEU A 7 -0.55 -12.44 10.34
N GLU A 8 -0.20 -13.73 10.25
CA GLU A 8 0.72 -14.39 11.17
C GLU A 8 2.15 -14.30 10.64
N LYS A 9 3.15 -14.24 11.54
CA LYS A 9 4.57 -14.14 11.14
C LYS A 9 5.09 -15.38 10.41
N ASP A 10 4.43 -16.52 10.59
CA ASP A 10 4.75 -17.79 9.94
C ASP A 10 4.21 -17.86 8.50
N GLN A 11 3.19 -17.07 8.18
CA GLN A 11 2.68 -16.95 6.82
C GLN A 11 3.53 -16.00 6.00
N LEU A 12 4.04 -16.53 4.89
CA LEU A 12 4.76 -15.79 3.87
C LEU A 12 4.02 -15.76 2.53
N ASP A 13 2.91 -16.48 2.41
CA ASP A 13 2.01 -16.42 1.26
C ASP A 13 0.90 -15.39 1.45
N CYS A 14 0.51 -14.73 0.36
CA CYS A 14 -0.64 -13.86 0.35
C CYS A 14 -1.92 -14.71 0.41
N PRO A 15 -2.83 -14.51 1.39
CA PRO A 15 -4.04 -15.32 1.50
C PRO A 15 -5.03 -15.10 0.35
N ILE A 16 -4.87 -14.02 -0.43
CA ILE A 16 -5.77 -13.65 -1.53
C ILE A 16 -5.26 -14.16 -2.88
N CYS A 17 -3.99 -13.88 -3.20
CA CYS A 17 -3.42 -14.22 -4.52
C CYS A 17 -2.37 -15.34 -4.46
N LYS A 18 -2.11 -15.91 -3.29
CA LYS A 18 -1.16 -17.03 -3.06
C LYS A 18 0.27 -16.75 -3.48
N LYS A 19 0.65 -15.48 -3.66
CA LYS A 19 2.03 -15.07 -3.92
C LYS A 19 2.88 -15.20 -2.66
N THR A 20 4.04 -15.84 -2.78
CA THR A 20 5.00 -16.02 -1.67
C THR A 20 6.00 -14.87 -1.59
N PHE A 21 6.37 -14.50 -0.37
CA PHE A 21 7.32 -13.44 -0.06
C PHE A 21 8.48 -13.96 0.80
N LEU A 22 9.59 -13.23 0.80
CA LEU A 22 10.80 -13.60 1.54
C LEU A 22 10.68 -13.33 3.06
N ASN A 23 9.77 -12.44 3.46
CA ASN A 23 9.57 -12.08 4.86
C ASN A 23 8.18 -11.44 5.09
N PHE A 24 7.78 -11.43 6.37
CA PHE A 24 6.51 -10.85 6.82
C PHE A 24 6.36 -9.37 6.43
N VAL A 25 7.43 -8.58 6.53
CA VAL A 25 7.39 -7.14 6.18
C VAL A 25 6.99 -6.95 4.72
N SER A 26 7.51 -7.78 3.82
CA SER A 26 7.19 -7.74 2.39
C SER A 26 5.76 -8.18 2.11
N LEU A 27 5.29 -9.25 2.75
CA LEU A 27 3.89 -9.71 2.66
C LEU A 27 2.93 -8.62 3.18
N ASN A 28 3.20 -8.10 4.37
CA ASN A 28 2.40 -7.07 5.02
C ASN A 28 2.34 -5.77 4.20
N THR A 29 3.43 -5.40 3.52
CA THR A 29 3.46 -4.27 2.58
C THR A 29 2.66 -4.59 1.31
N HIS A 30 2.78 -5.81 0.78
CA HIS A 30 2.03 -6.27 -0.38
C HIS A 30 0.51 -6.22 -0.16
N MET A 31 0.03 -6.45 1.07
CA MET A 31 -1.41 -6.40 1.34
C MET A 31 -2.06 -5.07 1.01
N ASN A 32 -1.30 -3.98 0.88
CA ASN A 32 -1.81 -2.70 0.38
C ASN A 32 -2.33 -2.76 -1.07
N VAL A 33 -1.99 -3.80 -1.84
CA VAL A 33 -2.56 -4.04 -3.18
C VAL A 33 -4.01 -4.52 -3.09
N HIS A 34 -4.34 -5.27 -2.03
CA HIS A 34 -5.69 -5.79 -1.82
C HIS A 34 -6.53 -4.89 -0.90
N TYR A 35 -5.90 -4.34 0.13
CA TYR A 35 -6.50 -3.43 1.11
C TYR A 35 -5.62 -2.19 1.25
N PRO A 36 -5.75 -1.23 0.34
CA PRO A 36 -4.91 -0.05 0.35
C PRO A 36 -5.12 0.78 1.61
N ASN A 37 -4.08 0.86 2.45
CA ASN A 37 -4.09 1.65 3.69
C ASN A 37 -3.53 3.06 3.51
N HIS A 38 -2.94 3.35 2.36
CA HIS A 38 -2.28 4.61 2.07
C HIS A 38 -2.90 5.18 0.80
N ILE A 39 -4.11 5.67 0.96
CA ILE A 39 -4.88 6.29 -0.13
C ILE A 39 -4.68 7.80 -0.05
N CYS A 40 -4.52 8.44 -1.19
CA CYS A 40 -4.59 9.89 -1.29
C CYS A 40 -6.05 10.33 -1.17
N ASP A 41 -6.38 11.13 -0.17
CA ASP A 41 -7.75 11.65 -0.01
C ASP A 41 -8.15 12.62 -1.13
N SER A 42 -7.17 13.24 -1.80
CA SER A 42 -7.42 14.20 -2.89
C SER A 42 -7.74 13.54 -4.23
N CYS A 43 -7.09 12.41 -4.58
CA CYS A 43 -7.31 11.75 -5.89
C CYS A 43 -7.61 10.24 -5.81
N GLY A 44 -7.77 9.67 -4.61
CA GLY A 44 -8.12 8.25 -4.42
C GLY A 44 -7.01 7.26 -4.77
N LYS A 45 -5.81 7.73 -5.12
CA LYS A 45 -4.69 6.87 -5.53
C LYS A 45 -4.12 6.09 -4.33
N ALA A 46 -3.99 4.78 -4.49
CA ALA A 46 -3.43 3.90 -3.47
C ALA A 46 -1.90 3.78 -3.58
N PHE A 47 -1.23 3.72 -2.43
CA PHE A 47 0.22 3.57 -2.33
C PHE A 47 0.61 2.37 -1.48
N ALA A 48 1.72 1.73 -1.83
CA ALA A 48 2.24 0.60 -1.08
C ALA A 48 2.83 0.98 0.29
N SER A 49 3.12 2.26 0.55
CA SER A 49 3.70 2.71 1.82
C SER A 49 3.33 4.16 2.15
N LYS A 50 3.33 4.50 3.44
CA LYS A 50 3.10 5.87 3.93
C LYS A 50 4.12 6.87 3.38
N ALA A 51 5.39 6.46 3.22
CA ALA A 51 6.44 7.32 2.66
C ALA A 51 6.16 7.70 1.20
N ARG A 52 5.67 6.75 0.40
CA ARG A 52 5.26 7.02 -0.99
C ARG A 52 4.05 7.94 -1.07
N LEU A 53 3.03 7.73 -0.22
CA LEU A 53 1.89 8.63 -0.11
C LEU A 53 2.33 10.05 0.24
N ARG A 54 3.15 10.23 1.28
CA ARG A 54 3.68 11.55 1.66
C ARG A 54 4.46 12.20 0.52
N GLY A 55 5.30 11.44 -0.17
CA GLY A 55 6.03 11.93 -1.34
C GLY A 55 5.10 12.41 -2.45
N HIS A 56 4.00 11.66 -2.68
CA HIS A 56 2.96 12.02 -3.64
C HIS A 56 2.14 13.25 -3.22
N MET A 57 1.81 13.45 -1.95
CA MET A 57 1.04 14.63 -1.53
C MET A 57 1.69 15.95 -1.97
N ARG A 58 3.03 15.99 -2.06
CA ARG A 58 3.77 17.14 -2.58
C ARG A 58 3.43 17.48 -4.04
N THR A 59 2.98 16.52 -4.85
CA THR A 59 2.53 16.78 -6.23
C THR A 59 1.22 17.57 -6.26
N HIS A 60 0.37 17.43 -5.23
CA HIS A 60 -0.84 18.22 -5.08
C HIS A 60 -0.55 19.64 -4.59
N GLU A 61 0.50 19.83 -3.80
CA GLU A 61 0.91 21.15 -3.31
C GLU A 61 1.64 21.96 -4.39
N ILE A 62 2.51 21.32 -5.18
CA ILE A 62 3.37 22.00 -6.16
C ILE A 62 2.68 22.13 -7.54
N GLY A 63 1.71 21.27 -7.86
CA GLY A 63 0.93 21.34 -9.10
C GLY A 63 1.63 20.89 -10.38
N ASP A 64 2.92 20.53 -10.31
CA ASP A 64 3.76 20.30 -11.50
C ASP A 64 3.57 18.91 -12.14
N PHE A 65 3.14 17.91 -11.36
CA PHE A 65 2.95 16.54 -11.84
C PHE A 65 1.48 16.14 -11.70
N PRO A 66 0.75 15.89 -12.81
CA PRO A 66 -0.63 15.47 -12.71
C PRO A 66 -0.71 14.17 -11.91
N CYS A 67 -1.55 14.13 -10.87
CA CYS A 67 -1.97 12.86 -10.25
C CYS A 67 -2.71 12.06 -11.33
N ARG A 68 -1.97 11.28 -12.12
CA ARG A 68 -2.57 10.35 -13.10
C ARG A 68 -2.90 9.06 -12.39
N TYR A 69 -4.17 8.68 -12.50
CA TYR A 69 -4.70 7.36 -12.17
C TYR A 69 -4.17 6.34 -13.18
#